data_AF-C9MYY4-F1
#
_entry.id   AF-C9MYY4-F1
#
_cell.length_a   1.000
_cell.length_b   1.000
_cell.length_c   1.000
_cell.angle_alpha   90.00
_cell.angle_beta   90.00
_cell.angle_gamma   90.00
#
_symmetry.space_group_name_H-M   'P 1'
#
loop_
_entity.id
_entity.type
_entity.pdbx_description
1 polymer ?
#
loop_
_entity_poly.entity_id
_entity_poly.type
_entity_poly.pdbx_seq_one_letter_code
_entity_poly.pdbx_strand_id
1 'polypeptide(L)'
;MKDDFKDYICFTDMENIGGLNQQMQKNFLFRENEIKDENIEKIQLENLKFGIYFSERKNDKDRILVVKNRKNIRCGSYFINGIKKEFYSDLFFLILYNDEKKRNFIFEQLIDSLLGIVKVKDVVL
;
A
#
# COMPACT_ATOMS: atom_id res chain seq x y z
N MET A 1 22.47 4.27 -9.94
CA MET A 1 21.89 2.96 -10.30
C MET A 1 20.39 3.16 -10.38
N LYS A 2 19.75 2.77 -11.48
CA LYS A 2 18.31 2.58 -11.49
C LYS A 2 18.07 1.28 -10.73
N ASP A 3 17.75 1.39 -9.45
CA ASP A 3 17.19 0.25 -8.72
C ASP A 3 15.77 0.08 -9.28
N ASP A 4 15.67 -0.66 -10.38
CA ASP A 4 14.40 -0.98 -11.02
C ASP A 4 13.61 -1.82 -10.03
N PHE A 5 12.67 -1.19 -9.31
CA PHE A 5 11.67 -1.91 -8.55
C PHE A 5 10.95 -2.86 -9.51
N LYS A 6 11.13 -4.16 -9.30
CA LYS A 6 10.31 -5.16 -9.97
C LYS A 6 8.95 -5.16 -9.30
N ASP A 7 8.13 -4.18 -9.68
CA ASP A 7 6.76 -4.04 -9.22
C ASP A 7 5.97 -5.30 -9.62
N TYR A 8 5.32 -5.93 -8.64
CA TYR A 8 4.41 -7.03 -8.89
C TYR A 8 3.00 -6.58 -8.59
N ILE A 9 2.11 -6.65 -9.59
CA ILE A 9 0.70 -6.29 -9.44
C ILE A 9 -0.11 -7.56 -9.13
N CYS A 10 -0.85 -7.54 -8.03
CA CYS A 10 -1.77 -8.60 -7.61
C CYS A 10 -3.20 -8.07 -7.62
N PHE A 11 -4.08 -8.75 -8.36
CA PHE A 11 -5.51 -8.47 -8.35
C PHE A 11 -6.25 -9.40 -7.38
N THR A 12 -7.14 -8.82 -6.57
CA THR A 12 -7.84 -9.55 -5.50
C THR A 12 -9.34 -9.22 -5.50
N ASP A 13 -10.16 -10.07 -4.88
CA ASP A 13 -11.60 -9.81 -4.67
C ASP A 13 -11.99 -10.21 -3.23
N MET A 14 -11.42 -9.48 -2.29
CA MET A 14 -11.59 -9.69 -0.85
C MET A 14 -12.63 -8.73 -0.29
N GLU A 15 -13.37 -9.19 0.71
CA GLU A 15 -14.43 -8.38 1.36
C GLU A 15 -13.88 -7.47 2.46
N ASN A 16 -12.74 -7.81 3.04
CA ASN A 16 -12.14 -7.08 4.16
C ASN A 16 -10.61 -7.30 4.23
N ILE A 17 -9.96 -6.57 5.13
CA ILE A 17 -8.51 -6.65 5.34
C ILE A 17 -8.06 -8.02 5.85
N GLY A 18 -8.89 -8.73 6.62
CA GLY A 18 -8.59 -10.10 7.03
C GLY A 18 -8.44 -11.04 5.83
N GLY A 19 -9.37 -10.97 4.87
CA GLY A 19 -9.29 -11.72 3.61
C GLY A 19 -8.07 -11.34 2.78
N LEU A 20 -7.79 -10.03 2.67
CA LEU A 20 -6.59 -9.53 1.99
C LEU A 20 -5.31 -10.10 2.62
N ASN A 21 -5.20 -10.05 3.95
CA ASN A 21 -4.07 -10.58 4.70
C ASN A 21 -3.88 -12.09 4.46
N GLN A 22 -4.96 -12.88 4.51
CA GLN A 22 -4.91 -14.32 4.20
C GLN A 22 -4.43 -14.58 2.77
N GLN A 23 -4.86 -13.79 1.81
CA GLN A 23 -4.40 -13.92 0.43
C GLN A 23 -2.91 -13.56 0.29
N MET A 24 -2.46 -12.50 0.96
CA MET A 24 -1.05 -12.11 0.94
C MET A 24 -0.15 -13.15 1.63
N GLN A 25 -0.61 -13.77 2.73
CA GLN A 25 0.09 -14.88 3.37
C GLN A 25 0.29 -16.05 2.41
N LYS A 26 -0.76 -16.45 1.68
CA LYS A 26 -0.70 -17.56 0.72
C LYS A 26 0.23 -17.27 -0.46
N ASN A 27 0.17 -16.06 -1.00
CA ASN A 27 0.85 -15.74 -2.25
C ASN A 27 2.28 -15.20 -2.06
N PHE A 28 2.58 -14.61 -0.91
CA PHE A 28 3.81 -13.85 -0.69
C PHE A 28 4.49 -14.10 0.66
N LEU A 29 4.10 -15.17 1.38
CA LEU A 29 4.75 -15.60 2.63
C LEU A 29 4.77 -14.51 3.72
N PHE A 30 3.72 -13.70 3.79
CA PHE A 30 3.48 -12.85 4.95
C PHE A 30 3.19 -13.70 6.19
N ARG A 31 3.55 -13.20 7.37
CA ARG A 31 3.19 -13.80 8.65
C ARG A 31 1.71 -13.61 8.90
N GLU A 32 1.17 -14.49 9.74
CA GLU A 32 -0.18 -14.29 10.23
C GLU A 32 -0.30 -12.90 10.86
N ASN A 33 -1.41 -12.21 10.58
CA ASN A 33 -1.72 -10.95 11.23
C ASN A 33 -0.74 -9.78 10.96
N GLU A 34 0.14 -9.89 9.94
CA GLU A 34 1.01 -8.78 9.50
C GLU A 34 0.19 -7.58 9.01
N ILE A 35 -0.73 -7.83 8.06
CA ILE A 35 -1.53 -6.78 7.44
C ILE A 35 -2.82 -6.60 8.26
N LYS A 36 -2.89 -5.50 8.99
CA LYS A 36 -4.02 -5.09 9.83
C LYS A 36 -4.28 -3.60 9.71
N ASP A 37 -5.51 -3.19 9.98
CA ASP A 37 -5.94 -1.78 9.98
C ASP A 37 -4.97 -0.86 10.76
N GLU A 38 -4.40 -1.34 11.88
CA GLU A 38 -3.46 -0.59 12.73
C GLU A 38 -2.07 -0.38 12.11
N ASN A 39 -1.62 -1.29 11.25
CA ASN A 39 -0.29 -1.26 10.64
C ASN A 39 -0.29 -0.73 9.19
N ILE A 40 -1.47 -0.36 8.68
CA ILE A 40 -1.60 0.22 7.34
C ILE A 40 -1.53 1.74 7.46
N GLU A 41 -0.53 2.35 6.83
CA GLU A 41 -0.53 3.79 6.60
C GLU A 41 -1.59 4.16 5.57
N LYS A 42 -2.39 5.18 5.86
CA LYS A 42 -3.56 5.56 5.07
C LYS A 42 -3.25 6.87 4.40
N ILE A 43 -3.12 6.86 3.08
CA ILE A 43 -2.71 8.04 2.32
C ILE A 43 -3.81 8.43 1.35
N GLN A 44 -4.10 9.72 1.32
CA GLN A 44 -4.91 10.35 0.28
C GLN A 44 -4.08 11.43 -0.41
N LEU A 45 -3.85 11.25 -1.70
CA LEU A 45 -3.26 12.25 -2.59
C LEU A 45 -4.34 12.66 -3.58
N GLU A 46 -4.92 13.84 -3.38
CA GLU A 46 -6.08 14.32 -4.15
C GLU A 46 -7.21 13.29 -4.20
N ASN A 47 -7.45 12.71 -5.38
CA ASN A 47 -8.49 11.71 -5.64
C ASN A 47 -8.00 10.26 -5.46
N LEU A 48 -6.70 10.04 -5.21
CA LEU A 48 -6.11 8.73 -5.02
C LEU A 48 -6.04 8.38 -3.53
N LYS A 49 -6.71 7.30 -3.11
CA LYS A 49 -6.70 6.77 -1.74
C LYS A 49 -6.10 5.37 -1.71
N PHE A 50 -5.09 5.16 -0.88
CA PHE A 50 -4.40 3.88 -0.78
C PHE A 50 -3.91 3.58 0.62
N GLY A 51 -3.78 2.30 0.91
CA GLY A 51 -3.06 1.80 2.08
C GLY A 51 -1.61 1.51 1.74
N ILE A 52 -0.70 1.74 2.67
CA ILE A 52 0.68 1.25 2.60
C ILE A 52 0.96 0.36 3.78
N TYR A 53 1.58 -0.78 3.50
CA TYR A 53 2.06 -1.69 4.51
C TYR A 53 3.57 -1.86 4.37
N PHE A 54 4.28 -1.71 5.48
CA PHE A 54 5.73 -1.86 5.56
C PHE A 54 6.08 -3.19 6.20
N SER A 55 6.92 -3.98 5.52
CA SER A 55 7.35 -5.30 6.01
C SER A 55 8.87 -5.43 5.93
N GLU A 56 9.52 -5.54 7.08
CA GLU A 56 10.96 -5.77 7.15
C GLU A 56 11.30 -7.25 6.83
N ARG A 57 12.15 -7.47 5.83
CA ARG A 57 12.57 -8.78 5.31
C ARG A 57 14.09 -8.84 5.17
N LYS A 58 14.78 -9.18 6.26
CA LYS A 58 16.26 -9.17 6.36
C LYS A 58 17.00 -9.95 5.26
N ASN A 59 16.41 -11.02 4.72
CA ASN A 59 17.02 -11.89 3.72
C ASN A 59 16.34 -11.81 2.34
N ASP A 60 15.51 -10.78 2.10
CA ASP A 60 14.78 -10.62 0.84
C ASP A 60 15.22 -9.35 0.09
N LYS A 61 14.93 -9.33 -1.20
CA LYS A 61 15.13 -8.15 -2.05
C LYS A 61 14.05 -7.12 -1.73
N ASP A 62 14.49 -5.86 -1.75
CA ASP A 62 13.61 -4.71 -1.67
C ASP A 62 12.66 -4.72 -2.88
N ARG A 63 11.35 -4.60 -2.63
CA ARG A 63 10.33 -4.62 -3.68
C ARG A 63 9.02 -3.99 -3.22
N ILE A 64 8.26 -3.49 -4.18
CA ILE A 64 6.91 -3.01 -4.00
C ILE A 64 5.94 -4.04 -4.60
N LEU A 65 5.00 -4.52 -3.81
CA LEU A 65 3.85 -5.27 -4.30
C LEU A 65 2.66 -4.33 -4.36
N VAL A 66 2.06 -4.19 -5.54
CA VAL A 66 0.84 -3.41 -5.74
C VAL A 66 -0.33 -4.36 -5.67
N VAL A 67 -1.24 -4.16 -4.73
CA VAL A 67 -2.44 -4.96 -4.58
C VAL A 67 -3.64 -4.11 -4.95
N LYS A 68 -4.33 -4.52 -6.02
CA LYS A 68 -5.58 -3.90 -6.47
C LYS A 68 -6.74 -4.84 -6.18
N ASN A 69 -7.50 -4.51 -5.16
CA ASN A 69 -8.74 -5.21 -4.85
C ASN A 69 -9.86 -4.74 -5.78
N ARG A 70 -10.78 -5.63 -6.11
CA ARG A 70 -11.95 -5.31 -6.95
C ARG A 70 -12.89 -4.32 -6.28
N LYS A 71 -13.00 -4.38 -4.95
CA LYS A 71 -13.91 -3.55 -4.15
C LYS A 71 -13.10 -2.71 -3.16
N ASN A 72 -13.62 -1.54 -2.83
CA ASN A 72 -13.13 -0.78 -1.70
C ASN A 72 -13.41 -1.55 -0.41
N ILE A 73 -12.34 -1.84 0.34
CA ILE A 73 -12.44 -2.48 1.65
C ILE A 73 -12.05 -1.50 2.74
N ARG A 74 -12.67 -1.65 3.91
CA ARG A 74 -12.37 -0.84 5.08
C ARG A 74 -10.97 -1.20 5.57
N CYS A 75 -10.08 -0.22 5.68
CA CYS A 75 -8.71 -0.42 6.18
C CYS A 75 -8.32 0.55 7.29
N GLY A 76 -9.33 1.07 8.00
CA GLY A 76 -9.16 1.81 9.24
C GLY A 76 -10.18 2.94 9.36
N SER A 77 -9.87 3.91 10.21
CA SER A 77 -10.74 5.05 10.48
C SER A 77 -9.95 6.27 10.93
N TYR A 78 -10.54 7.45 10.80
CA TYR A 78 -10.02 8.75 11.25
C TYR A 78 -11.16 9.60 11.83
N PHE A 79 -10.84 10.63 12.61
CA PHE A 79 -11.83 11.52 13.20
C PHE A 79 -11.83 12.89 12.51
N ILE A 80 -13.01 13.39 12.14
CA ILE A 80 -13.22 14.78 11.71
C ILE A 80 -14.24 15.41 12.65
N ASN A 81 -13.87 16.49 13.32
CA ASN A 81 -14.75 17.22 14.24
C ASN A 81 -15.43 16.29 15.27
N GLY A 82 -14.68 15.33 15.83
CA GLY A 82 -15.18 14.33 16.78
C GLY A 82 -16.00 13.18 16.17
N ILE A 83 -16.28 13.21 14.86
CA ILE A 83 -17.01 12.16 14.15
C ILE A 83 -16.02 11.15 13.57
N LYS A 84 -16.18 9.88 13.96
CA LYS A 84 -15.44 8.76 13.36
C LYS A 84 -15.88 8.57 11.90
N LYS A 85 -14.91 8.56 11.00
CA LYS A 85 -15.05 8.26 9.58
C LYS A 85 -14.23 7.03 9.26
N GLU A 86 -14.80 6.10 8.50
CA GLU A 86 -14.10 4.91 8.06
C GLU A 86 -13.27 5.24 6.81
N PHE A 87 -12.05 4.72 6.74
CA PHE A 87 -11.16 4.83 5.60
C PHE A 87 -11.29 3.58 4.74
N TYR A 88 -11.61 3.77 3.47
CA TYR A 88 -11.77 2.71 2.50
C TYR A 88 -10.77 2.88 1.36
N SER A 89 -10.19 1.77 0.93
CA SER A 89 -9.38 1.72 -0.27
C SER A 89 -9.47 0.36 -0.94
N ASP A 90 -9.25 0.36 -2.24
CA ASP A 90 -9.09 -0.81 -3.07
C ASP A 90 -7.65 -0.95 -3.60
N LEU A 91 -6.74 -0.05 -3.20
CA LEU A 91 -5.36 -0.01 -3.64
C LEU A 91 -4.43 -0.06 -2.42
N PHE A 92 -3.50 -1.00 -2.44
CA PHE A 92 -2.53 -1.17 -1.36
C PHE A 92 -1.13 -1.35 -1.94
N PHE A 93 -0.14 -0.68 -1.34
CA PHE A 93 1.27 -0.91 -1.64
C PHE A 93 1.91 -1.63 -0.46
N LEU A 94 2.48 -2.81 -0.70
CA LEU A 94 3.24 -3.55 0.30
C LEU A 94 4.72 -3.33 0.00
N ILE A 95 5.41 -2.59 0.85
CA ILE A 95 6.82 -2.27 0.73
C ILE A 95 7.60 -3.28 1.56
N LEU A 96 8.29 -4.19 0.87
CA LEU A 96 9.22 -5.13 1.47
C LEU A 96 10.62 -4.50 1.45
N TYR A 97 11.26 -4.41 2.63
CA TYR A 97 12.57 -3.76 2.77
C TYR A 97 13.48 -4.54 3.72
N ASN A 98 14.80 -4.48 3.51
CA ASN A 98 15.78 -5.12 4.40
C ASN A 98 16.46 -4.16 5.39
N ASP A 99 16.29 -2.84 5.23
CA ASP A 99 16.89 -1.80 6.07
C ASP A 99 15.97 -0.56 6.16
N GLU A 100 15.92 0.09 7.33
CA GLU A 100 15.03 1.25 7.55
C GLU A 100 15.35 2.46 6.68
N LYS A 101 16.62 2.71 6.33
CA LYS A 101 16.96 3.82 5.43
C LYS A 101 16.39 3.55 4.04
N LYS A 102 16.43 2.29 3.61
CA LYS A 102 15.80 1.88 2.34
C LYS A 102 14.29 2.01 2.39
N ARG A 103 13.64 1.64 3.52
CA ARG A 103 12.19 1.84 3.70
C ARG A 103 11.77 3.25 3.31
N ASN A 104 12.44 4.26 3.88
CA ASN A 104 12.11 5.67 3.62
C ASN A 104 12.38 6.05 2.17
N PHE A 105 13.53 5.65 1.61
CA PHE A 105 13.88 5.93 0.22
C PHE A 105 12.86 5.35 -0.78
N ILE A 106 12.45 4.10 -0.58
CA ILE A 106 11.46 3.42 -1.43
C ILE A 106 10.10 4.12 -1.32
N PHE A 107 9.72 4.49 -0.10
CA PHE A 107 8.47 5.20 0.15
C PHE A 107 8.44 6.58 -0.54
N GLU A 108 9.49 7.39 -0.38
CA GLU A 108 9.59 8.71 -1.03
C GLU A 108 9.53 8.58 -2.55
N GLN A 109 10.25 7.62 -3.14
CA GLN A 109 10.21 7.38 -4.59
C GLN A 109 8.82 6.95 -5.09
N LEU A 110 8.09 6.13 -4.31
CA LEU A 110 6.72 5.77 -4.62
C LEU A 110 5.82 7.01 -4.64
N ILE A 111 5.90 7.86 -3.61
CA ILE A 111 5.10 9.09 -3.53
C ILE A 111 5.43 10.05 -4.67
N ASP A 112 6.71 10.29 -4.96
CA ASP A 112 7.14 11.15 -6.06
C ASP A 112 6.64 10.64 -7.42
N SER A 113 6.70 9.32 -7.63
CA SER A 113 6.18 8.68 -8.86
C SER A 113 4.68 8.87 -9.00
N LEU A 114 3.91 8.68 -7.91
CA LEU A 114 2.46 8.89 -7.90
C LEU A 114 2.11 10.36 -8.16
N LEU A 115 2.80 11.31 -7.52
CA LEU A 115 2.60 12.74 -7.74
C LEU A 115 2.95 13.16 -9.17
N GLY A 116 3.99 12.59 -9.76
CA GLY A 116 4.34 12.81 -11.16
C GLY A 116 3.21 12.39 -12.10
N ILE A 117 2.59 11.23 -11.85
CA ILE A 117 1.46 10.72 -12.64
C ILE A 117 0.22 11.58 -12.46
N VAL A 118 -0.10 11.98 -11.23
CA VAL A 118 -1.27 12.82 -10.91
C VAL A 118 -1.13 14.18 -11.60
N LYS A 119 0.02 14.86 -11.48
CA LYS A 119 0.27 16.15 -12.14
C LYS A 119 0.12 16.08 -13.67
N VAL A 120 0.54 14.98 -14.31
CA VAL A 120 0.37 14.82 -15.76
C VAL A 120 -1.11 14.78 -16.15
N LYS A 121 -1.98 14.20 -15.33
CA LYS A 121 -3.43 14.15 -15.62
C LYS A 121 -4.09 15.52 -15.58
N ASP A 122 -3.64 16.41 -14.71
CA ASP A 122 -4.18 17.78 -14.60
C ASP A 122 -3.77 18.68 -15.77
N VAL A 123 -2.65 18.38 -16.44
CA VAL A 123 -2.17 19.15 -17.60
C VAL A 123 -2.80 18.68 -18.92
N VAL A 124 -3.35 17.46 -18.95
CA VAL A 124 -3.90 16.82 -20.17
C VAL A 124 -5.44 16.95 -20.25
N LEU A 125 -6.06 17.71 -19.34
CA LEU A 125 -7.49 18.05 -19.33
C LEU A 125 -7.73 19.50 -19.77
#